data_AF-A0A838UTQ7-F1
#
_entry.id   AF-A0A838UTQ7-F1
#
_cell.length_a   1.000
_cell.length_b   1.000
_cell.length_c   1.000
_cell.angle_alpha   90.00
_cell.angle_beta   90.00
_cell.angle_gamma   90.00
#
_symmetry.space_group_name_H-M   'P 1'
#
loop_
_entity.id
_entity.type
_entity.pdbx_description
1 polymer ?
#
loop_
_entity_poly.entity_id
_entity_poly.type
_entity_poly.pdbx_seq_one_letter_code
_entity_poly.pdbx_strand_id
1 'polypeptide(L)'
;MFARRHWPYSTLPDALTAWSATLRCATATRAKYHQQLTVLLATTDLARLRATDLPLFAAQIAQRWPGRGTRNRARTALRTFLSWGCRHGLGHRSLTLDAISEALPLEAHTPPSPPVPSPLPLVTLQALLPSLPLRTRALVALHLALALPPAALVTLCLSDVTLAPRGLIVHLPTGDREIVGPAISEARAYIKHRLKGSGGDLAAPLFEGCAGCAISPSYARKQLHGVAVAAGMPGSLLAAVRQQGGGLGGW
;
A
#
# COMPACT_ATOMS: atom_id res chain seq x y z
N MET A 1 -46.07 -0.26 -12.35
CA MET A 1 -45.74 -1.68 -12.59
C MET A 1 -44.32 -1.73 -13.12
N PHE A 2 -43.31 -1.89 -12.26
CA PHE A 2 -41.90 -1.88 -12.70
C PHE A 2 -41.52 -3.27 -13.23
N ALA A 3 -41.06 -3.31 -14.48
CA ALA A 3 -40.55 -4.53 -15.11
C ALA A 3 -39.46 -5.14 -14.22
N ARG A 4 -39.61 -6.42 -13.85
CA ARG A 4 -38.55 -7.17 -13.17
C ARG A 4 -37.36 -7.23 -14.13
N ARG A 5 -36.31 -6.43 -13.86
CA ARG A 5 -35.02 -6.63 -14.53
C ARG A 5 -34.56 -8.03 -14.15
N HIS A 6 -34.55 -8.93 -15.13
CA HIS A 6 -34.09 -10.28 -14.93
C HIS A 6 -32.60 -10.23 -14.56
N TRP A 7 -32.28 -10.80 -13.40
CA TRP A 7 -30.91 -11.02 -12.97
C TRP A 7 -30.22 -11.97 -13.97
N PRO A 8 -29.21 -11.50 -14.73
CA PRO A 8 -28.68 -12.26 -15.87
C PRO A 8 -27.61 -13.30 -15.47
N TYR A 9 -27.27 -13.40 -14.18
CA TYR A 9 -26.18 -14.25 -13.71
C TYR A 9 -26.73 -15.46 -12.95
N SER A 10 -26.54 -16.66 -13.49
CA SER A 10 -27.02 -17.91 -12.89
C SER A 10 -26.20 -18.34 -11.66
N THR A 11 -24.95 -17.90 -11.54
CA THR A 11 -24.05 -18.35 -10.48
C THR A 11 -23.25 -17.21 -9.83
N LEU A 12 -22.79 -17.42 -8.60
CA LEU A 12 -21.88 -16.49 -7.91
C LEU A 12 -20.57 -16.25 -8.69
N PRO A 13 -19.89 -17.28 -9.23
CA PRO A 13 -18.71 -17.08 -10.09
C PRO A 13 -18.95 -16.15 -11.28
N ASP A 14 -20.08 -16.30 -11.98
CA ASP A 14 -20.42 -15.46 -13.14
C ASP A 14 -20.62 -14.00 -12.71
N ALA A 15 -21.37 -13.81 -11.61
CA ALA A 15 -21.62 -12.48 -11.06
C ALA A 15 -20.33 -11.80 -10.58
N LEU A 16 -19.42 -12.53 -9.93
CA LEU A 16 -18.13 -12.00 -9.48
C LEU A 16 -17.22 -11.64 -10.67
N THR A 17 -17.22 -12.48 -11.71
CA THR A 17 -16.45 -12.22 -12.93
C THR A 17 -16.94 -10.95 -13.61
N ALA A 18 -18.25 -10.84 -13.85
CA ALA A 18 -18.86 -9.67 -14.48
C ALA A 18 -18.65 -8.39 -13.66
N TRP A 19 -18.84 -8.46 -12.34
CA TRP A 19 -18.55 -7.34 -11.45
C TRP A 19 -17.08 -6.93 -11.49
N SER A 20 -16.15 -7.89 -11.43
CA SER A 20 -14.71 -7.61 -11.39
C SER A 20 -14.20 -6.89 -12.64
N ALA A 21 -14.84 -7.13 -13.80
CA ALA A 21 -14.57 -6.44 -15.06
C ALA A 21 -14.94 -4.95 -15.00
N THR A 22 -15.88 -4.56 -14.13
CA THR A 22 -16.28 -3.14 -13.95
C THR A 22 -15.34 -2.34 -13.04
N LEU A 23 -14.45 -3.01 -12.30
CA LEU A 23 -13.57 -2.37 -11.33
C LEU A 23 -12.37 -1.70 -11.99
N ARG A 24 -12.16 -0.40 -11.69
CA ARG A 24 -11.01 0.39 -12.15
C ARG A 24 -9.77 0.30 -11.23
N CYS A 25 -9.69 -0.72 -10.38
CA CYS A 25 -8.57 -0.87 -9.43
C CYS A 25 -7.52 -1.87 -9.93
N ALA A 26 -6.32 -1.82 -9.32
CA ALA A 26 -5.19 -2.69 -9.67
C ALA A 26 -5.58 -4.18 -9.65
N THR A 27 -5.01 -4.97 -10.56
CA THR A 27 -5.30 -6.42 -10.70
C THR A 27 -5.12 -7.20 -9.40
N ALA A 28 -4.08 -6.88 -8.62
CA ALA A 28 -3.85 -7.49 -7.31
C ALA A 28 -4.97 -7.17 -6.29
N THR A 29 -5.58 -5.99 -6.38
CA THR A 29 -6.72 -5.62 -5.53
C THR A 29 -7.99 -6.35 -5.96
N ARG A 30 -8.25 -6.43 -7.28
CA ARG A 30 -9.36 -7.21 -7.85
C ARG A 30 -9.31 -8.68 -7.42
N ALA A 31 -8.13 -9.32 -7.53
CA ALA A 31 -7.94 -10.70 -7.11
C ALA A 31 -8.26 -10.91 -5.62
N LYS A 32 -7.81 -10.00 -4.75
CA LYS A 32 -8.10 -10.06 -3.30
C LYS A 32 -9.58 -9.87 -3.00
N TYR A 33 -10.25 -8.94 -3.68
CA TYR A 33 -11.69 -8.76 -3.55
C TYR A 33 -12.45 -10.01 -3.96
N HIS A 34 -12.10 -10.57 -5.11
CA HIS A 34 -12.70 -11.79 -5.61
C HIS A 34 -12.56 -12.94 -4.60
N GLN A 35 -11.33 -13.18 -4.11
CA GLN A 35 -11.07 -14.21 -3.10
C GLN A 35 -11.92 -14.01 -1.84
N GLN A 36 -11.98 -12.77 -1.31
CA GLN A 36 -12.75 -12.46 -0.11
C GLN A 36 -14.26 -12.68 -0.31
N LEU A 37 -14.80 -12.29 -1.47
CA LEU A 37 -16.22 -12.45 -1.79
C LEU A 37 -16.61 -13.89 -2.06
N THR A 38 -15.81 -14.65 -2.79
CA THR A 38 -16.03 -16.10 -2.98
C THR A 38 -16.18 -16.79 -1.64
N VAL A 39 -15.35 -16.41 -0.67
CA VAL A 39 -15.36 -16.97 0.68
C VAL A 39 -16.57 -16.51 1.51
N LEU A 40 -16.96 -15.23 1.42
CA LEU A 40 -18.10 -14.69 2.17
C LEU A 40 -19.45 -15.17 1.65
N LEU A 41 -19.58 -15.32 0.33
CA LEU A 41 -20.85 -15.56 -0.35
C LEU A 41 -21.02 -17.02 -0.78
N ALA A 42 -20.07 -17.91 -0.46
CA ALA A 42 -20.05 -19.30 -0.94
C ALA A 42 -21.37 -20.06 -0.78
N THR A 43 -22.07 -19.83 0.34
CA THR A 43 -23.33 -20.50 0.69
C THR A 43 -24.55 -19.57 0.57
N THR A 44 -24.36 -18.37 0.01
CA THR A 44 -25.41 -17.34 -0.06
C THR A 44 -26.15 -17.41 -1.38
N ASP A 45 -27.47 -17.59 -1.31
CA ASP A 45 -28.34 -17.35 -2.46
C ASP A 45 -28.51 -15.84 -2.67
N LEU A 46 -27.77 -15.30 -3.64
CA LEU A 46 -27.76 -13.88 -3.98
C LEU A 46 -29.14 -13.33 -4.37
N ALA A 47 -30.02 -14.16 -4.94
CA ALA A 47 -31.36 -13.72 -5.34
C ALA A 47 -32.28 -13.50 -4.13
N ARG A 48 -32.01 -14.18 -3.01
CA ARG A 48 -32.80 -14.10 -1.77
C ARG A 48 -32.25 -13.11 -0.75
N LEU A 49 -31.04 -12.61 -0.97
CA LEU A 49 -30.33 -11.72 -0.05
C LEU A 49 -31.15 -10.47 0.30
N ARG A 50 -31.29 -10.18 1.59
CA ARG A 50 -32.05 -9.05 2.15
C ARG A 50 -31.14 -8.13 2.96
N ALA A 51 -31.61 -6.90 3.22
CA ALA A 51 -30.93 -5.99 4.15
C ALA A 51 -30.70 -6.57 5.55
N THR A 52 -31.62 -7.42 6.04
CA THR A 52 -31.53 -8.07 7.36
C THR A 52 -30.37 -9.06 7.47
N ASP A 53 -29.82 -9.52 6.34
CA ASP A 53 -28.72 -10.48 6.32
C ASP A 53 -27.36 -9.77 6.40
N LEU A 54 -27.30 -8.46 6.13
CA LEU A 54 -26.07 -7.67 6.10
C LEU A 54 -25.29 -7.64 7.43
N PRO A 55 -25.95 -7.54 8.61
CA PRO A 55 -25.26 -7.65 9.90
C PRO A 55 -24.52 -8.99 10.09
N LEU A 56 -25.02 -10.09 9.52
CA LEU A 56 -24.35 -11.39 9.59
C LEU A 56 -23.03 -11.36 8.82
N PHE A 57 -22.99 -10.74 7.64
CA PHE A 57 -21.74 -10.57 6.90
C PHE A 57 -20.76 -9.66 7.64
N ALA A 58 -21.24 -8.61 8.31
CA ALA A 58 -20.38 -7.76 9.13
C ALA A 58 -19.72 -8.56 10.27
N ALA A 59 -20.49 -9.43 10.95
CA ALA A 59 -19.99 -10.32 11.99
C ALA A 59 -19.00 -11.37 11.44
N GLN A 60 -19.31 -12.01 10.30
CA GLN A 60 -18.40 -12.94 9.63
C GLN A 60 -17.08 -12.28 9.24
N ILE A 61 -17.12 -11.03 8.75
CA ILE A 61 -15.90 -10.27 8.42
C ILE A 61 -15.07 -10.02 9.68
N ALA A 62 -15.71 -9.64 10.79
CA ALA A 62 -15.03 -9.39 12.05
C ALA A 62 -14.36 -10.64 12.64
N GLN A 63 -15.02 -11.80 12.52
CA GLN A 63 -14.49 -13.09 12.99
C GLN A 63 -13.37 -13.63 12.10
N ARG A 64 -13.51 -13.49 10.78
CA ARG A 64 -12.62 -14.16 9.83
C ARG A 64 -11.31 -13.42 9.56
N TRP A 65 -11.32 -12.10 9.62
CA TRP A 65 -10.12 -11.28 9.38
C TRP A 65 -9.75 -10.47 10.61
N PRO A 66 -8.61 -10.77 11.28
CA PRO A 66 -8.23 -10.07 12.51
C PRO A 66 -7.74 -8.64 12.24
N GLY A 67 -7.15 -8.37 11.07
CA GLY A 67 -6.60 -7.06 10.75
C GLY A 67 -7.66 -6.07 10.28
N ARG A 68 -7.69 -4.86 10.86
CA ARG A 68 -8.56 -3.75 10.41
C ARG A 68 -8.48 -3.52 8.90
N GLY A 69 -7.26 -3.43 8.35
CA GLY A 69 -7.07 -3.18 6.91
C GLY A 69 -7.66 -4.31 6.04
N THR A 70 -7.58 -5.56 6.50
CA THR A 70 -8.22 -6.71 5.82
C THR A 70 -9.73 -6.72 5.97
N ARG A 71 -10.27 -6.32 7.15
CA ARG A 71 -11.71 -6.17 7.38
C ARG A 71 -12.31 -5.08 6.50
N ASN A 72 -11.72 -3.89 6.50
CA ASN A 72 -12.16 -2.77 5.64
C ASN A 72 -12.11 -3.13 4.17
N ARG A 73 -11.10 -3.90 3.75
CA ARG A 73 -11.02 -4.44 2.39
C ARG A 73 -12.21 -5.36 2.06
N ALA A 74 -12.50 -6.32 2.94
CA ALA A 74 -13.62 -7.24 2.78
C ALA A 74 -14.97 -6.49 2.77
N ARG A 75 -15.17 -5.53 3.68
CA ARG A 75 -16.36 -4.66 3.70
C ARG A 75 -16.47 -3.84 2.42
N THR A 76 -15.39 -3.25 1.94
CA THR A 76 -15.37 -2.48 0.69
C THR A 76 -15.74 -3.37 -0.51
N ALA A 77 -15.14 -4.57 -0.60
CA ALA A 77 -15.46 -5.53 -1.65
C ALA A 77 -16.94 -5.90 -1.62
N LEU A 78 -17.49 -6.23 -0.45
CA LEU A 78 -18.90 -6.60 -0.28
C LEU A 78 -19.82 -5.42 -0.61
N ARG A 79 -19.53 -4.22 -0.10
CA ARG A 79 -20.32 -3.02 -0.35
C ARG A 79 -20.39 -2.69 -1.84
N THR A 80 -19.25 -2.73 -2.53
CA THR A 80 -19.17 -2.40 -3.96
C THR A 80 -19.80 -3.49 -4.84
N PHE A 81 -19.66 -4.76 -4.49
CA PHE A 81 -20.34 -5.87 -5.16
C PHE A 81 -21.86 -5.80 -5.00
N LEU A 82 -22.37 -5.65 -3.76
CA LEU A 82 -23.81 -5.58 -3.51
C LEU A 82 -24.43 -4.31 -4.09
N SER A 83 -23.72 -3.18 -4.10
CA SER A 83 -24.17 -1.94 -4.75
C SER A 83 -24.28 -2.10 -6.26
N TRP A 84 -23.29 -2.76 -6.88
CA TRP A 84 -23.35 -3.12 -8.29
C TRP A 84 -24.51 -4.08 -8.57
N GLY A 85 -24.66 -5.13 -7.76
CA GLY A 85 -25.74 -6.11 -7.87
C GLY A 85 -27.11 -5.45 -7.76
N CYS A 86 -27.34 -4.62 -6.75
CA CYS A 86 -28.59 -3.88 -6.53
C CYS A 86 -29.04 -3.11 -7.79
N ARG A 87 -28.11 -2.42 -8.47
CA ARG A 87 -28.39 -1.69 -9.73
C ARG A 87 -28.79 -2.61 -10.89
N HIS A 88 -28.38 -3.86 -10.84
CA HIS A 88 -28.66 -4.90 -11.84
C HIS A 88 -29.78 -5.86 -11.41
N GLY A 89 -30.47 -5.58 -10.29
CA GLY A 89 -31.56 -6.41 -9.79
C GLY A 89 -31.13 -7.63 -8.97
N LEU A 90 -29.92 -7.63 -8.40
CA LEU A 90 -29.49 -8.64 -7.42
C LEU A 90 -30.24 -8.46 -6.10
N GLY A 91 -30.74 -9.55 -5.55
CA GLY A 91 -31.29 -9.60 -4.20
C GLY A 91 -32.72 -9.09 -4.09
N HIS A 92 -33.21 -9.11 -2.87
CA HIS A 92 -34.56 -8.67 -2.53
C HIS A 92 -34.68 -7.15 -2.57
N ARG A 93 -35.88 -6.62 -2.82
CA ARG A 93 -36.19 -5.17 -2.86
C ARG A 93 -35.79 -4.37 -1.61
N SER A 94 -35.57 -5.04 -0.48
CA SER A 94 -35.09 -4.38 0.75
C SER A 94 -33.59 -4.08 0.71
N LEU A 95 -32.84 -4.68 -0.20
CA LEU A 95 -31.41 -4.46 -0.38
C LEU A 95 -31.18 -3.17 -1.17
N THR A 96 -31.23 -2.03 -0.47
CA THR A 96 -30.98 -0.70 -1.04
C THR A 96 -29.51 -0.29 -0.87
N LEU A 97 -29.06 0.70 -1.65
CA LEU A 97 -27.71 1.26 -1.50
C LEU A 97 -27.47 1.85 -0.10
N ASP A 98 -28.52 2.42 0.50
CA ASP A 98 -28.47 3.00 1.85
C ASP A 98 -28.32 1.90 2.90
N ALA A 99 -29.15 0.85 2.82
CA ALA A 99 -29.06 -0.30 3.73
C ALA A 99 -27.69 -1.00 3.66
N ILE A 100 -27.13 -1.11 2.45
CA ILE A 100 -25.77 -1.64 2.23
C ILE A 100 -24.71 -0.76 2.92
N SER A 101 -24.86 0.56 2.82
CA SER A 101 -23.88 1.51 3.38
C SER A 101 -23.94 1.58 4.90
N GLU A 102 -25.14 1.53 5.46
CA GLU A 102 -25.40 1.56 6.90
C GLU A 102 -24.93 0.28 7.60
N ALA A 103 -25.25 -0.89 7.04
CA ALA A 103 -24.91 -2.17 7.66
C ALA A 103 -23.44 -2.59 7.53
N LEU A 104 -22.69 -1.97 6.60
CA LEU A 104 -21.28 -2.28 6.34
C LEU A 104 -20.37 -1.04 6.52
N PRO A 105 -20.31 -0.46 7.74
CA PRO A 105 -19.49 0.71 8.00
C PRO A 105 -18.00 0.36 7.88
N LEU A 106 -17.23 1.25 7.27
CA LEU A 106 -15.77 1.15 7.27
C LEU A 106 -15.25 1.56 8.64
N GLU A 107 -14.31 0.79 9.19
CA GLU A 107 -13.64 1.20 10.43
C GLU A 107 -12.78 2.41 10.10
N ALA A 108 -13.05 3.54 10.79
CA ALA A 108 -12.26 4.75 10.67
C ALA A 108 -10.78 4.45 10.89
N HIS A 109 -9.91 5.04 10.08
CA HIS A 109 -8.50 5.07 10.41
C HIS A 109 -8.36 5.77 11.75
N THR A 110 -7.57 5.19 12.67
CA THR A 110 -7.02 6.01 13.75
C THR A 110 -6.26 7.11 13.02
N PRO A 111 -6.53 8.40 13.29
CA PRO A 111 -5.83 9.47 12.61
C PRO A 111 -4.34 9.17 12.67
N PRO A 112 -3.58 9.35 11.56
CA PRO A 112 -2.15 9.22 11.63
C PRO A 112 -1.71 10.12 12.77
N SER A 113 -1.09 9.54 13.81
CA SER A 113 -0.48 10.33 14.86
C SER A 113 0.41 11.37 14.16
N PRO A 114 0.43 12.63 14.63
CA PRO A 114 1.26 13.65 14.03
C PRO A 114 2.67 13.08 13.79
N PRO A 115 3.31 13.37 12.64
CA PRO A 115 4.61 12.82 12.33
C PRO A 115 5.52 13.10 13.52
N VAL A 116 5.83 12.05 14.28
CA VAL A 116 6.79 12.19 15.37
C VAL A 116 8.08 12.61 14.68
N PRO A 117 8.68 13.76 15.04
CA PRO A 117 9.95 14.17 14.47
C PRO A 117 10.91 12.99 14.56
N SER A 118 11.57 12.67 13.44
CA SER A 118 12.46 11.52 13.32
C SER A 118 13.32 11.40 14.59
N PRO A 119 13.07 10.41 15.46
CA PRO A 119 13.74 10.29 16.74
C PRO A 119 14.95 9.38 16.60
N LEU A 120 15.53 9.33 15.40
CA LEU A 120 16.88 8.81 15.28
C LEU A 120 17.75 9.89 15.91
N PRO A 121 18.40 9.64 17.05
CA PRO A 121 19.45 10.55 17.47
C PRO A 121 20.44 10.54 16.32
N LEU A 122 20.54 11.65 15.58
CA LEU A 122 21.39 11.74 14.39
C LEU A 122 22.81 11.25 14.71
N VAL A 123 23.24 11.44 15.96
CA VAL A 123 24.46 10.93 16.56
C VAL A 123 24.58 9.39 16.49
N THR A 124 23.57 8.65 16.95
CA THR A 124 23.58 7.17 16.93
C THR A 124 23.59 6.64 15.50
N LEU A 125 22.85 7.28 14.60
CA LEU A 125 22.91 6.92 13.18
C LEU A 125 24.26 7.23 12.54
N GLN A 126 24.86 8.37 12.84
CA GLN A 126 26.18 8.73 12.32
C GLN A 126 27.25 7.72 12.74
N ALA A 127 27.14 7.15 13.94
CA ALA A 127 28.04 6.08 14.40
C ALA A 127 27.75 4.73 13.70
N LEU A 128 26.49 4.41 13.44
CA LEU A 128 26.09 3.12 12.85
C LEU A 128 26.29 3.07 11.34
N LEU A 129 25.98 4.14 10.62
CA LEU A 129 25.98 4.19 9.15
C LEU A 129 27.27 3.66 8.52
N PRO A 130 28.50 4.04 8.97
CA PRO A 130 29.73 3.56 8.36
C PRO A 130 29.89 2.04 8.33
N SER A 131 29.32 1.32 9.32
CA SER A 131 29.42 -0.14 9.44
C SER A 131 28.41 -0.91 8.57
N LEU A 132 27.42 -0.21 8.00
CA LEU A 132 26.39 -0.82 7.17
C LEU A 132 26.86 -0.96 5.71
N PRO A 133 26.29 -1.91 4.94
CA PRO A 133 26.54 -1.98 3.50
C PRO A 133 26.19 -0.68 2.79
N LEU A 134 26.97 -0.29 1.78
CA LEU A 134 26.81 0.97 1.03
C LEU A 134 25.38 1.19 0.52
N ARG A 135 24.72 0.13 0.04
CA ARG A 135 23.31 0.18 -0.39
C ARG A 135 22.38 0.55 0.76
N THR A 136 22.55 -0.07 1.92
CA THR A 136 21.73 0.19 3.12
C THR A 136 21.96 1.61 3.63
N ARG A 137 23.22 2.10 3.60
CA ARG A 137 23.58 3.48 3.96
C ARG A 137 22.82 4.50 3.10
N ALA A 138 22.86 4.32 1.77
CA ALA A 138 22.14 5.20 0.85
C ALA A 138 20.62 5.12 1.00
N LEU A 139 20.08 3.92 1.27
CA LEU A 139 18.66 3.72 1.49
C LEU A 139 18.17 4.46 2.74
N VAL A 140 18.93 4.40 3.85
CA VAL A 140 18.65 5.16 5.07
C VAL A 140 18.75 6.67 4.79
N ALA A 141 19.83 7.11 4.13
CA ALA A 141 20.04 8.53 3.80
C ALA A 141 18.89 9.12 2.98
N LEU A 142 18.48 8.46 1.90
CA LEU A 142 17.37 8.93 1.05
C LEU A 142 16.03 8.86 1.78
N HIS A 143 15.80 7.84 2.62
CA HIS A 143 14.57 7.76 3.41
C HIS A 143 14.42 8.93 4.38
N LEU A 144 15.51 9.30 5.08
CA LEU A 144 15.51 10.42 6.02
C LEU A 144 15.39 11.78 5.32
N ALA A 145 16.06 11.93 4.18
CA ALA A 145 16.05 13.18 3.44
C ALA A 145 14.71 13.45 2.73
N LEU A 146 14.09 12.42 2.15
CA LEU A 146 12.91 12.58 1.31
C LEU A 146 11.60 12.28 2.05
N ALA A 147 11.66 11.63 3.22
CA ALA A 147 10.51 11.10 3.94
C ALA A 147 9.58 10.23 3.06
N LEU A 148 10.16 9.59 2.03
CA LEU A 148 9.40 8.73 1.12
C LEU A 148 9.17 7.35 1.74
N PRO A 149 8.02 6.73 1.45
CA PRO A 149 7.77 5.37 1.88
C PRO A 149 8.74 4.40 1.20
N PRO A 150 9.11 3.28 1.85
CA PRO A 150 10.06 2.33 1.27
C PRO A 150 9.65 1.80 -0.11
N ALA A 151 8.35 1.70 -0.37
CA ALA A 151 7.83 1.28 -1.67
C ALA A 151 8.12 2.30 -2.79
N ALA A 152 8.12 3.60 -2.50
CA ALA A 152 8.44 4.64 -3.47
C ALA A 152 9.96 4.81 -3.66
N LEU A 153 10.76 4.60 -2.60
CA LEU A 153 12.22 4.67 -2.71
C LEU A 153 12.79 3.59 -3.64
N VAL A 154 12.25 2.38 -3.59
CA VAL A 154 12.77 1.25 -4.40
C VAL A 154 12.31 1.30 -5.85
N THR A 155 11.34 2.15 -6.18
CA THR A 155 10.90 2.38 -7.57
C THR A 155 11.71 3.46 -8.27
N LEU A 156 12.62 4.16 -7.56
CA LEU A 156 13.50 5.15 -8.19
C LEU A 156 14.47 4.47 -9.16
N CYS A 157 14.66 5.08 -10.31
CA CYS A 157 15.66 4.74 -11.32
C CYS A 157 16.87 5.68 -11.22
N LEU A 158 17.95 5.36 -11.94
CA LEU A 158 19.12 6.24 -12.03
C LEU A 158 18.79 7.56 -12.74
N SER A 159 17.85 7.55 -13.70
CA SER A 159 17.31 8.73 -14.38
C SER A 159 16.65 9.73 -13.43
N ASP A 160 16.13 9.26 -12.30
CA ASP A 160 15.39 10.09 -11.35
C ASP A 160 16.33 10.88 -10.44
N VAL A 161 17.65 10.75 -10.62
CA VAL A 161 18.63 11.34 -9.72
C VAL A 161 19.75 12.07 -10.46
N THR A 162 19.90 13.35 -10.13
CA THR A 162 20.98 14.20 -10.64
C THR A 162 21.98 14.51 -9.53
N LEU A 163 23.27 14.25 -9.79
CA LEU A 163 24.37 14.61 -8.89
C LEU A 163 24.70 16.11 -9.03
N ALA A 164 24.15 16.94 -8.14
CA ALA A 164 24.46 18.37 -8.09
C ALA A 164 25.80 18.67 -7.39
N PRO A 165 26.41 19.87 -7.57
CA PRO A 165 27.68 20.21 -6.93
C PRO A 165 27.62 20.10 -5.40
N ARG A 166 26.61 20.72 -4.78
CA ARG A 166 26.41 20.77 -3.32
C ARG A 166 25.56 19.63 -2.78
N GLY A 167 24.93 18.83 -3.65
CA GLY A 167 24.04 17.79 -3.19
C GLY A 167 23.54 16.85 -4.27
N LEU A 168 22.23 16.60 -4.23
CA LEU A 168 21.55 15.58 -5.01
C LEU A 168 20.13 16.05 -5.28
N ILE A 169 19.71 16.00 -6.53
CA ILE A 169 18.34 16.34 -6.92
C ILE A 169 17.64 15.02 -7.24
N VAL A 170 16.49 14.78 -6.61
CA VAL A 170 15.62 13.65 -6.91
C VAL A 170 14.38 14.16 -7.62
N HIS A 171 14.16 13.68 -8.84
CA HIS A 171 13.03 14.00 -9.68
C HIS A 171 11.86 13.07 -9.30
N LEU A 172 10.81 13.64 -8.69
CA LEU A 172 9.61 12.89 -8.29
C LEU A 172 8.40 13.36 -9.10
N PRO A 173 7.36 12.54 -9.28
CA PRO A 173 6.13 12.95 -9.96
C PRO A 173 5.45 14.17 -9.31
N THR A 174 5.70 14.41 -8.03
CA THR A 174 5.18 15.54 -7.24
C THR A 174 6.06 16.79 -7.33
N GLY A 175 7.14 16.76 -8.12
CA GLY A 175 8.14 17.82 -8.24
C GLY A 175 9.52 17.42 -7.70
N ASP A 176 10.53 18.18 -8.10
CA ASP A 176 11.93 17.93 -7.76
C ASP A 176 12.20 18.22 -6.28
N ARG A 177 13.03 17.37 -5.67
CA ARG A 177 13.52 17.56 -4.31
C ARG A 177 15.02 17.66 -4.29
N GLU A 178 15.53 18.82 -3.90
CA GLU A 178 16.93 18.98 -3.61
C GLU A 178 17.22 18.47 -2.19
N ILE A 179 18.16 17.54 -2.11
CA ILE A 179 18.72 17.07 -0.85
C ILE A 179 20.04 17.82 -0.66
N VAL A 180 20.24 18.37 0.54
CA VAL A 180 21.49 19.00 0.98
C VAL A 180 21.73 18.60 2.45
N GLY A 181 22.97 18.37 2.85
CA GLY A 181 23.34 18.08 4.24
C GLY A 181 24.19 16.81 4.43
N PRO A 182 24.53 16.45 5.68
CA PRO A 182 25.55 15.44 5.98
C PRO A 182 25.19 14.01 5.55
N ALA A 183 23.89 13.66 5.51
CA ALA A 183 23.45 12.33 5.05
C ALA A 183 23.65 12.12 3.54
N ILE A 184 23.93 13.19 2.79
CA ILE A 184 24.02 13.13 1.32
C ILE A 184 25.26 12.42 0.81
N SER A 185 26.34 12.39 1.60
CA SER A 185 27.60 11.76 1.23
C SER A 185 27.38 10.28 0.94
N GLU A 186 26.53 9.62 1.73
CA GLU A 186 26.19 8.22 1.61
C GLU A 186 25.38 7.90 0.36
N ALA A 187 24.34 8.70 0.10
CA ALA A 187 23.55 8.58 -1.13
C ALA A 187 24.42 8.84 -2.37
N ARG A 188 25.24 9.89 -2.36
CA ARG A 188 26.14 10.22 -3.48
C ARG A 188 27.17 9.13 -3.74
N ALA A 189 27.77 8.56 -2.69
CA ALA A 189 28.76 7.49 -2.83
C ALA A 189 28.14 6.25 -3.50
N TYR A 190 26.95 5.83 -3.06
CA TYR A 190 26.25 4.71 -3.68
C TYR A 190 25.84 4.99 -5.12
N ILE A 191 25.34 6.19 -5.41
CA ILE A 191 24.86 6.56 -6.75
C ILE A 191 26.03 6.63 -7.73
N LYS A 192 27.17 7.21 -7.33
CA LYS A 192 28.40 7.16 -8.13
C LYS A 192 28.84 5.72 -8.42
N HIS A 193 28.78 4.84 -7.41
CA HIS A 193 29.08 3.43 -7.58
C HIS A 193 28.11 2.76 -8.57
N ARG A 194 26.81 3.05 -8.48
CA ARG A 194 25.77 2.52 -9.38
C ARG A 194 25.89 3.02 -10.81
N LEU A 195 26.18 4.30 -11.03
CA LEU A 195 26.40 4.86 -12.36
C LEU A 195 27.61 4.20 -13.05
N LYS A 196 28.68 3.90 -12.31
CA LYS A 196 29.84 3.17 -12.86
C LYS A 196 29.50 1.71 -13.21
N GLY A 197 28.73 1.03 -12.35
CA GLY A 197 28.40 -0.39 -12.54
C GLY A 197 27.29 -0.70 -13.54
N SER A 198 26.44 0.28 -13.87
CA SER A 198 25.30 0.12 -14.80
C SER A 198 25.67 0.27 -16.28
N GLY A 199 26.93 0.58 -16.60
CA GLY A 199 27.33 0.86 -17.98
C GLY A 199 26.64 2.08 -18.59
N GLY A 200 26.07 2.97 -17.77
CA GLY A 200 25.33 4.14 -18.23
C GLY A 200 23.84 3.92 -18.48
N ASP A 201 23.27 2.76 -18.13
CA ASP A 201 21.82 2.54 -18.21
C ASP A 201 21.09 3.36 -17.15
N LEU A 202 20.54 4.50 -17.55
CA LEU A 202 19.78 5.39 -16.67
C LEU A 202 18.39 4.83 -16.30
N ALA A 203 17.85 3.89 -17.08
CA ALA A 203 16.57 3.25 -16.76
C ALA A 203 16.72 2.17 -15.67
N ALA A 204 17.95 1.75 -15.37
CA ALA A 204 18.22 0.76 -14.35
C ALA A 204 17.74 1.26 -12.96
N PRO A 205 17.25 0.33 -12.11
CA PRO A 205 16.81 0.68 -10.77
C PRO A 205 17.97 1.24 -9.95
N LEU A 206 17.67 2.30 -9.18
CA LEU A 206 18.62 2.94 -8.27
C LEU A 206 19.12 1.91 -7.25
N PHE A 207 18.19 1.15 -6.67
CA PHE A 207 18.45 0.08 -5.72
C PHE A 207 18.25 -1.30 -6.35
N GLU A 208 19.32 -1.85 -6.90
CA GLU A 208 19.31 -3.17 -7.53
C GLU A 208 19.43 -4.30 -6.49
N GLY A 209 18.67 -5.37 -6.73
CA GLY A 209 18.67 -6.65 -6.04
C GLY A 209 19.41 -7.71 -6.84
N CYS A 210 18.91 -8.95 -6.81
CA CYS A 210 19.46 -10.02 -7.64
C CYS A 210 18.99 -9.88 -9.09
N ALA A 211 19.84 -10.25 -10.05
CA ALA A 211 19.53 -10.33 -11.48
C ALA A 211 19.01 -9.02 -12.11
N GLY A 212 19.61 -7.86 -11.84
CA GLY A 212 19.22 -6.61 -12.52
C GLY A 212 17.96 -5.94 -12.00
N CYS A 213 17.16 -6.63 -11.18
CA CYS A 213 15.84 -6.17 -10.76
C CYS A 213 15.90 -5.23 -9.56
N ALA A 214 14.92 -4.34 -9.40
CA ALA A 214 14.79 -3.51 -8.21
C ALA A 214 14.62 -4.37 -6.94
N ILE A 215 15.19 -3.94 -5.81
CA ILE A 215 14.92 -4.59 -4.52
C ILE A 215 13.43 -4.51 -4.17
N SER A 216 12.90 -5.53 -3.49
CA SER A 216 11.50 -5.49 -3.08
C SER A 216 11.23 -4.46 -1.98
N PRO A 217 10.04 -3.84 -1.94
CA PRO A 217 9.64 -2.97 -0.83
C PRO A 217 9.69 -3.64 0.55
N SER A 218 9.54 -4.97 0.60
CA SER A 218 9.65 -5.76 1.83
C SER A 218 11.10 -5.86 2.30
N TYR A 219 12.04 -6.01 1.37
CA TYR A 219 13.48 -5.99 1.68
C TYR A 219 13.92 -4.64 2.22
N ALA A 220 13.53 -3.54 1.56
CA ALA A 220 13.82 -2.18 2.02
C ALA A 220 13.26 -1.92 3.44
N ARG A 221 12.01 -2.34 3.70
CA ARG A 221 11.41 -2.27 5.04
C ARG A 221 12.21 -3.06 6.08
N LYS A 222 12.67 -4.27 5.74
CA LYS A 222 13.47 -5.10 6.65
C LYS A 222 14.81 -4.44 6.97
N GLN A 223 15.47 -3.83 5.99
CA GLN A 223 16.72 -3.10 6.18
C GLN A 223 16.52 -1.87 7.09
N LEU A 224 15.56 -1.00 6.77
CA LEU A 224 15.25 0.17 7.59
C LEU A 224 14.86 -0.21 9.03
N HIS A 225 14.06 -1.26 9.19
CA HIS A 225 13.68 -1.76 10.50
C HIS A 225 14.90 -2.30 11.28
N GLY A 226 15.79 -3.04 10.64
CA GLY A 226 17.02 -3.53 11.27
C GLY A 226 17.93 -2.40 11.75
N VAL A 227 18.10 -1.34 10.93
CA VAL A 227 18.86 -0.15 11.31
C VAL A 227 18.21 0.58 12.48
N ALA A 228 16.88 0.72 12.45
CA ALA A 228 16.13 1.35 13.53
C ALA A 228 16.27 0.59 14.87
N VAL A 229 16.23 -0.75 14.83
CA VAL A 229 16.47 -1.60 16.01
C VAL A 229 17.91 -1.43 16.50
N ALA A 230 18.90 -1.47 15.61
CA ALA A 230 20.31 -1.28 15.96
C ALA A 230 20.60 0.11 16.56
N ALA A 231 19.85 1.13 16.13
CA ALA A 231 19.90 2.48 16.68
C ALA A 231 19.19 2.62 18.04
N GLY A 232 18.65 1.54 18.61
CA GLY A 232 17.98 1.54 19.91
C GLY A 232 16.59 2.19 19.88
N MET A 233 15.91 2.21 18.74
CA MET A 233 14.61 2.89 18.65
C MET A 233 13.51 2.17 19.47
N PRO A 234 12.69 2.92 20.22
CA PRO A 234 11.53 2.38 20.93
C PRO A 234 10.55 1.67 19.99
N GLY A 235 9.89 0.61 20.50
CA GLY A 235 8.93 -0.21 19.73
C GLY A 235 7.77 0.57 19.09
N SER A 236 7.32 1.67 19.73
CA SER A 236 6.30 2.58 19.21
C SER A 236 6.74 3.32 17.93
N LEU A 237 8.05 3.60 17.81
CA LEU A 237 8.63 4.30 16.66
C LEU A 237 9.00 3.33 15.53
N LEU A 238 9.38 2.09 15.89
CA LEU A 238 9.51 1.00 14.93
C LEU A 238 8.17 0.69 14.21
N ALA A 239 7.05 0.89 14.89
CA ALA A 239 5.72 0.75 14.29
C ALA A 239 5.43 1.84 13.24
N ALA A 240 5.90 3.08 13.43
CA ALA A 240 5.75 4.16 12.46
C ALA A 240 6.52 3.90 11.14
N VAL A 241 7.76 3.40 11.24
CA VAL A 241 8.56 2.95 10.08
C VAL A 241 7.87 1.82 9.32
N ARG A 242 7.10 0.96 10.02
CA ARG A 242 6.28 -0.10 9.39
C ARG A 242 5.00 0.43 8.75
N GLN A 243 4.39 1.49 9.29
CA GLN A 243 3.07 2.01 8.88
C GLN A 243 3.11 3.00 7.71
N GLN A 244 4.24 3.61 7.38
CA GLN A 244 4.37 4.46 6.18
C GLN A 244 4.14 3.72 4.84
N GLY A 245 3.81 2.42 4.86
CA GLY A 245 3.41 1.62 3.69
C GLY A 245 1.92 1.67 3.32
N GLY A 246 1.11 2.58 3.87
CA GLY A 246 -0.32 2.63 3.55
C GLY A 246 -0.95 4.01 3.70
N GLY A 247 -1.06 4.75 2.60
CA GLY A 247 -1.90 5.95 2.53
C GLY A 247 -1.39 6.99 1.54
N LEU A 248 -2.00 7.01 0.35
CA LEU A 248 -2.05 8.20 -0.50
C LEU A 248 -3.00 9.22 0.15
N GLY A 249 -2.61 10.50 0.13
CA GLY A 249 -3.53 11.63 0.22
C GLY A 249 -3.38 12.48 1.49
N GLY A 250 -2.99 13.74 1.30
CA GLY A 250 -3.11 14.80 2.30
C GLY A 250 -1.88 15.70 2.41
N TRP A 251 -1.60 16.46 1.35
CA TRP A 251 -1.20 17.86 1.52
C TRP A 251 -2.49 18.68 1.58
#